data_AF-L9UYP5-F1
#
_entry.id   AF-L9UYP5-F1
#
_cell.length_a   1.000
_cell.length_b   1.000
_cell.length_c   1.000
_cell.angle_alpha   90.00
_cell.angle_beta   90.00
_cell.angle_gamma   90.00
#
_symmetry.space_group_name_H-M   'P 1'
#
loop_
_entity.id
_entity.type
_entity.pdbx_description
1 polymer ?
#
loop_
_entity_poly.entity_id
_entity_poly.type
_entity_poly.pdbx_seq_one_letter_code
_entity_poly.pdbx_strand_id
1 'polypeptide(L)'
;MQSVGIGDRMQHTDSAEELDLAPHRNALDDESLTDVTAGLQSDLRAYLRARGFIRGGDLRDIDDTYLTVRELLHAADVLSRLRDPDEETQLYVLSLLRGADQGERPKPEAVPSVLSEARGLAYAESLAAYRRDFSTWLEDHPDPEARKTLATLGEHIKRVEALQGDVPVEESETLVRTARELAAYARDGDESALTTARDRLSRLA
;
A
#
# COMPACT_ATOMS: atom_id res chain seq x y z
N MET A 1 -36.57 26.11 -19.55
CA MET A 1 -36.26 24.75 -19.09
C MET A 1 -34.75 24.61 -19.11
N GLN A 2 -34.12 24.66 -17.92
CA GLN A 2 -32.68 24.45 -17.79
C GLN A 2 -32.49 23.10 -17.11
N SER A 3 -31.95 22.16 -17.88
CA SER A 3 -31.73 20.77 -17.49
C SER A 3 -30.59 20.71 -16.47
N VAL A 4 -30.93 20.59 -15.18
CA VAL A 4 -29.98 20.14 -14.16
C VAL A 4 -29.90 18.62 -14.26
N GLY A 5 -28.85 18.13 -14.92
CA GLY A 5 -28.49 16.72 -14.84
C GLY A 5 -28.04 16.39 -13.43
N ILE A 6 -28.99 16.03 -12.56
CA ILE A 6 -28.74 15.33 -11.30
C ILE A 6 -28.43 13.88 -11.71
N GLY A 7 -27.18 13.67 -12.12
CA GLY A 7 -26.55 12.36 -11.99
C GLY A 7 -25.56 12.51 -10.87
N ASP A 8 -25.79 11.85 -9.73
CA ASP A 8 -24.80 11.72 -8.67
C ASP A 8 -23.47 11.34 -9.31
N ARG A 9 -22.51 12.26 -9.30
CA ARG A 9 -21.15 11.94 -9.72
C ARG A 9 -20.55 11.10 -8.62
N MET A 10 -20.75 9.79 -8.69
CA MET A 10 -20.08 8.84 -7.82
C MET A 10 -18.58 9.00 -8.02
N GLN A 11 -17.86 9.37 -6.95
CA GLN A 11 -16.42 9.53 -7.02
C GLN A 11 -15.76 8.19 -7.36
N HIS A 12 -14.75 8.23 -8.22
CA HIS A 12 -14.01 7.05 -8.66
C HIS A 12 -12.55 7.42 -8.89
N THR A 13 -11.65 6.81 -8.11
CA THR A 13 -10.20 7.02 -8.22
C THR A 13 -9.49 5.80 -8.80
N ASP A 14 -10.18 4.65 -8.80
CA ASP A 14 -9.59 3.36 -9.13
C ASP A 14 -9.72 2.97 -10.61
N SER A 15 -8.81 3.47 -11.44
CA SER A 15 -8.84 3.24 -12.90
C SER A 15 -7.88 2.13 -13.37
N ALA A 16 -7.25 1.39 -12.45
CA ALA A 16 -6.29 0.36 -12.81
C ALA A 16 -6.97 -0.89 -13.38
N GLU A 17 -6.40 -1.41 -14.46
CA GLU A 17 -6.62 -2.78 -14.91
C GLU A 17 -5.87 -3.78 -13.99
N GLU A 18 -6.19 -5.06 -14.13
CA GLU A 18 -5.50 -6.13 -13.41
C GLU A 18 -4.02 -6.17 -13.81
N LEU A 19 -3.13 -6.22 -12.82
CA LEU A 19 -1.69 -6.28 -13.03
C LEU A 19 -1.29 -7.69 -13.45
N ASP A 20 -0.58 -7.83 -14.57
CA ASP A 20 0.00 -9.11 -15.00
C ASP A 20 1.54 -9.06 -14.88
N LEU A 21 2.09 -9.88 -13.99
CA LEU A 21 3.54 -10.03 -13.81
C LEU A 21 4.12 -11.25 -14.54
N ALA A 22 3.31 -12.02 -15.27
CA ALA A 22 3.79 -13.17 -16.05
C ALA A 22 4.91 -12.81 -17.04
N PRO A 23 4.88 -11.68 -17.77
CA PRO A 23 5.98 -11.31 -18.67
C PRO A 23 7.33 -11.20 -17.95
N HIS A 24 7.36 -10.56 -16.78
CA HIS A 24 8.58 -10.40 -15.98
C HIS A 24 9.05 -11.73 -15.36
N ARG A 25 8.11 -12.59 -14.97
CA ARG A 25 8.42 -13.94 -14.46
C ARG A 25 9.05 -14.82 -15.56
N ASN A 26 8.51 -14.76 -16.77
CA ASN A 26 9.00 -15.55 -17.91
C ASN A 26 10.37 -15.08 -18.39
N ALA A 27 10.66 -13.78 -18.33
CA ALA A 27 11.96 -13.23 -18.73
C ALA A 27 13.13 -13.79 -17.88
N LEU A 28 12.86 -14.25 -16.65
CA LEU A 28 13.88 -14.86 -15.78
C LEU A 28 14.42 -16.21 -16.28
N ASP A 29 13.80 -16.81 -17.31
CA ASP A 29 14.33 -18.01 -17.96
C ASP A 29 15.63 -17.71 -18.74
N ASP A 30 15.77 -16.48 -19.23
CA ASP A 30 16.89 -16.05 -20.10
C ASP A 30 17.71 -14.88 -19.51
N GLU A 31 17.11 -14.06 -18.64
CA GLU A 31 17.70 -12.85 -18.08
C GLU A 31 17.91 -12.95 -16.56
N SER A 32 18.88 -12.18 -16.03
CA SER A 32 19.05 -12.11 -14.58
C SER A 32 17.94 -11.28 -13.92
N LEU A 33 17.69 -11.50 -12.63
CA LEU A 33 16.74 -10.71 -11.87
C LEU A 33 17.05 -9.21 -11.92
N THR A 34 18.34 -8.85 -11.94
CA THR A 34 18.79 -7.46 -12.05
C THR A 34 18.42 -6.85 -13.40
N ASP A 35 18.56 -7.60 -14.49
CA ASP A 35 18.28 -7.13 -15.86
C ASP A 35 16.79 -6.80 -16.04
N VAL A 36 15.89 -7.63 -15.49
CA VAL A 36 14.43 -7.43 -15.61
C VAL A 36 13.89 -6.28 -14.74
N THR A 37 14.65 -5.83 -13.73
CA THR A 37 14.15 -4.84 -12.74
C THR A 37 13.68 -3.54 -13.36
N ALA A 38 14.36 -3.02 -14.39
CA ALA A 38 14.02 -1.72 -14.98
C ALA A 38 12.62 -1.75 -15.64
N GLY A 39 12.33 -2.81 -16.40
CA GLY A 39 11.01 -3.03 -17.00
C GLY A 39 9.94 -3.25 -15.94
N LEU A 40 10.22 -4.14 -14.98
CA LEU A 40 9.33 -4.42 -13.85
C LEU A 40 8.93 -3.15 -13.10
N GLN A 41 9.91 -2.34 -12.69
CA GLN A 41 9.62 -1.11 -11.95
C GLN A 41 8.80 -0.10 -12.77
N SER A 42 8.94 -0.07 -14.09
CA SER A 42 8.11 0.79 -14.95
C SER A 42 6.64 0.39 -14.84
N ASP A 43 6.34 -0.90 -14.97
CA ASP A 43 4.99 -1.42 -14.95
C ASP A 43 4.34 -1.32 -13.56
N LEU A 44 5.09 -1.63 -12.49
CA LEU A 44 4.62 -1.44 -11.12
C LEU A 44 4.25 0.03 -10.85
N ARG A 45 5.06 1.00 -11.31
CA ARG A 45 4.75 2.42 -11.18
C ARG A 45 3.53 2.82 -12.01
N ALA A 46 3.33 2.24 -13.18
CA ALA A 46 2.15 2.49 -14.00
C ALA A 46 0.88 2.02 -13.27
N TYR A 47 0.88 0.78 -12.76
CA TYR A 47 -0.21 0.23 -11.96
C TYR A 47 -0.52 1.08 -10.72
N LEU A 48 0.48 1.40 -9.91
CA LEU A 48 0.30 2.18 -8.68
C LEU A 48 -0.23 3.60 -8.92
N ARG A 49 0.03 4.20 -10.09
CA ARG A 49 -0.51 5.51 -10.47
C ARG A 49 -1.97 5.45 -10.92
N ALA A 50 -2.37 4.35 -11.53
CA ALA A 50 -3.74 4.15 -12.01
C ALA A 50 -4.68 3.61 -10.91
N ARG A 51 -4.13 2.94 -9.90
CA ARG A 51 -4.90 2.35 -8.79
C ARG A 51 -5.27 3.42 -7.76
N GLY A 52 -6.52 3.37 -7.34
CA GLY A 52 -7.08 4.15 -6.23
C GLY A 52 -7.95 3.28 -5.34
N PHE A 53 -8.62 3.89 -4.37
CA PHE A 53 -9.38 3.17 -3.34
C PHE A 53 -10.87 3.56 -3.29
N ILE A 54 -11.35 4.44 -4.17
CA ILE A 54 -12.78 4.71 -4.31
C ILE A 54 -13.27 4.09 -5.61
N ARG A 55 -14.21 3.15 -5.51
CA ARG A 55 -14.82 2.48 -6.66
C ARG A 55 -16.33 2.60 -6.60
N GLY A 56 -16.90 3.40 -7.51
CA GLY A 56 -18.33 3.67 -7.51
C GLY A 56 -18.78 4.25 -6.17
N GLY A 57 -18.12 5.31 -5.68
CA GLY A 57 -18.45 5.95 -4.40
C GLY A 57 -18.09 5.16 -3.14
N ASP A 58 -17.82 3.86 -3.24
CA ASP A 58 -17.45 3.03 -2.10
C ASP A 58 -15.96 3.08 -1.85
N LEU A 59 -15.58 3.32 -0.59
CA LEU A 59 -14.22 3.13 -0.12
C LEU A 59 -13.89 1.64 -0.09
N ARG A 60 -12.80 1.25 -0.74
CA ARG A 60 -12.25 -0.11 -0.72
C ARG A 60 -11.13 -0.17 0.30
N ASP A 61 -10.95 -1.30 0.96
CA ASP A 61 -9.80 -1.48 1.84
C ASP A 61 -8.49 -1.39 1.04
N ILE A 62 -7.44 -0.95 1.72
CA ILE A 62 -6.07 -1.16 1.22
C ILE A 62 -5.79 -2.66 1.17
N ASP A 63 -5.79 -3.23 -0.03
CA ASP A 63 -5.59 -4.66 -0.26
C ASP A 63 -4.11 -5.07 -0.22
N ASP A 64 -3.88 -6.38 -0.10
CA ASP A 64 -2.53 -6.92 -0.02
C ASP A 64 -1.81 -6.86 -1.38
N THR A 65 -2.52 -6.91 -2.52
CA THR A 65 -1.93 -6.72 -3.86
C THR A 65 -1.23 -5.37 -3.96
N TYR A 66 -1.90 -4.27 -3.58
CA TYR A 66 -1.32 -2.93 -3.65
C TYR A 66 -0.11 -2.77 -2.73
N LEU A 67 -0.17 -3.34 -1.51
CA LEU A 67 0.93 -3.35 -0.56
C LEU A 67 2.14 -4.11 -1.11
N THR A 68 1.94 -5.34 -1.58
CA THR A 68 3.01 -6.20 -2.10
C THR A 68 3.59 -5.63 -3.40
N VAL A 69 2.77 -5.03 -4.28
CA VAL A 69 3.25 -4.36 -5.49
C VAL A 69 4.13 -3.15 -5.17
N ARG A 70 3.72 -2.31 -4.22
CA ARG A 70 4.56 -1.17 -3.81
C ARG A 70 5.85 -1.63 -3.14
N GLU A 71 5.78 -2.69 -2.34
CA GLU A 71 6.97 -3.28 -1.75
C GLU A 71 7.91 -3.89 -2.77
N LEU A 72 7.40 -4.62 -3.77
CA LEU A 72 8.20 -5.13 -4.87
C LEU A 72 8.92 -4.00 -5.62
N LEU A 73 8.24 -2.87 -5.82
CA LEU A 73 8.85 -1.69 -6.44
C LEU A 73 10.06 -1.18 -5.63
N HIS A 74 9.92 -1.04 -4.31
CA HIS A 74 11.01 -0.59 -3.43
C HIS A 74 12.12 -1.63 -3.28
N ALA A 75 11.77 -2.91 -3.13
CA ALA A 75 12.72 -4.00 -3.02
C ALA A 75 13.55 -4.19 -4.31
N ALA A 76 12.92 -4.05 -5.48
CA ALA A 76 13.61 -4.04 -6.76
C ALA A 76 14.56 -2.83 -6.91
N ASP A 77 14.20 -1.66 -6.37
CA ASP A 77 15.08 -0.48 -6.36
C ASP A 77 16.32 -0.72 -5.49
N VAL A 78 16.16 -1.25 -4.28
CA VAL A 78 17.29 -1.65 -3.43
C VAL A 78 18.17 -2.67 -4.15
N LEU A 79 17.57 -3.74 -4.68
CA LEU A 79 18.29 -4.79 -5.41
C LEU A 79 19.13 -4.23 -6.55
N SER A 80 18.56 -3.33 -7.37
CA SER A 80 19.25 -2.72 -8.53
C SER A 80 20.48 -1.87 -8.14
N ARG A 81 20.56 -1.43 -6.89
CA ARG A 81 21.65 -0.61 -6.36
C ARG A 81 22.74 -1.44 -5.67
N LEU A 82 22.44 -2.67 -5.30
CA LEU A 82 23.39 -3.58 -4.67
C LEU A 82 24.36 -4.13 -5.74
N ARG A 83 25.67 -4.05 -5.45
CA ARG A 83 26.69 -4.60 -6.34
C ARG A 83 26.71 -6.13 -6.35
N ASP A 84 26.47 -6.73 -5.18
CA ASP A 84 26.52 -8.18 -4.96
C ASP A 84 25.45 -8.55 -3.91
N PRO A 85 24.17 -8.62 -4.31
CA PRO A 85 23.08 -8.94 -3.39
C PRO A 85 23.16 -10.40 -2.96
N ASP A 86 23.01 -10.65 -1.65
CA ASP A 86 22.99 -12.00 -1.11
C ASP A 86 21.77 -12.81 -1.60
N GLU A 87 21.86 -14.14 -1.43
CA GLU A 87 20.82 -15.07 -1.86
C GLU A 87 19.47 -14.81 -1.16
N GLU A 88 19.50 -14.45 0.13
CA GLU A 88 18.29 -14.14 0.91
C GLU A 88 17.51 -12.96 0.31
N THR A 89 18.22 -11.88 -0.02
CA THR A 89 17.66 -10.68 -0.67
C THR A 89 17.08 -11.01 -2.04
N GLN A 90 17.82 -11.77 -2.86
CA GLN A 90 17.35 -12.17 -4.20
C GLN A 90 16.10 -13.06 -4.11
N LEU A 91 16.11 -14.07 -3.22
CA LEU A 91 14.98 -14.96 -3.01
C LEU A 91 13.73 -14.23 -2.52
N TYR A 92 13.92 -13.20 -1.68
CA TYR A 92 12.82 -12.37 -1.22
C TYR A 92 12.17 -11.59 -2.37
N VAL A 93 12.98 -10.91 -3.20
CA VAL A 93 12.47 -10.17 -4.37
C VAL A 93 11.79 -11.11 -5.37
N LEU A 94 12.35 -12.30 -5.61
CA LEU A 94 11.72 -13.33 -6.46
C LEU A 94 10.38 -13.78 -5.88
N SER A 95 10.27 -13.90 -4.56
CA SER A 95 9.01 -14.30 -3.91
C SER A 95 7.95 -13.20 -4.04
N LEU A 96 8.32 -11.94 -3.88
CA LEU A 96 7.44 -10.81 -4.18
C LEU A 96 7.01 -10.81 -5.65
N LEU A 97 7.94 -10.96 -6.60
CA LEU A 97 7.62 -11.00 -8.03
C LEU A 97 6.68 -12.15 -8.40
N ARG A 98 6.79 -13.29 -7.72
CA ARG A 98 5.90 -14.45 -7.95
C ARG A 98 4.46 -14.20 -7.53
N GLY A 99 4.25 -13.45 -6.45
CA GLY A 99 2.95 -13.40 -5.76
C GLY A 99 2.30 -12.03 -5.65
N ALA A 100 2.97 -10.94 -6.04
CA ALA A 100 2.47 -9.58 -5.85
C ALA A 100 1.14 -9.33 -6.59
N ASP A 101 0.98 -9.81 -7.82
CA ASP A 101 -0.26 -9.71 -8.59
C ASP A 101 -1.39 -10.60 -8.05
N GLN A 102 -1.07 -11.59 -7.21
CA GLN A 102 -2.02 -12.48 -6.55
C GLN A 102 -2.33 -12.10 -5.10
N GLY A 103 -1.79 -10.96 -4.62
CA GLY A 103 -1.98 -10.51 -3.24
C GLY A 103 -1.25 -11.36 -2.20
N GLU A 104 -0.26 -12.16 -2.61
CA GLU A 104 0.55 -12.94 -1.69
C GLU A 104 1.55 -12.02 -0.97
N ARG A 105 1.23 -11.68 0.27
CA ARG A 105 2.03 -10.77 1.08
C ARG A 105 2.97 -11.53 2.01
N PRO A 106 4.30 -11.34 1.91
CA PRO A 106 5.23 -11.95 2.85
C PRO A 106 4.99 -11.50 4.28
N LYS A 107 5.21 -12.42 5.22
CA LYS A 107 5.12 -12.15 6.66
C LYS A 107 6.27 -11.26 7.13
N PRO A 108 6.09 -10.49 8.22
CA PRO A 108 7.13 -9.59 8.75
C PRO A 108 8.47 -10.28 9.03
N GLU A 109 8.42 -11.49 9.59
CA GLU A 109 9.62 -12.26 9.92
C GLU A 109 10.39 -12.79 8.70
N ALA A 110 9.81 -12.72 7.50
CA ALA A 110 10.44 -13.13 6.26
C ALA A 110 11.18 -11.98 5.56
N VAL A 111 11.06 -10.74 6.05
CA VAL A 111 11.69 -9.57 5.43
C VAL A 111 13.18 -9.54 5.78
N PRO A 112 14.09 -9.61 4.78
CA PRO A 112 15.52 -9.49 5.04
C PRO A 112 15.84 -8.12 5.64
N SER A 113 16.85 -8.06 6.52
CA SER A 113 17.20 -6.81 7.22
C SER A 113 17.56 -5.67 6.28
N VAL A 114 18.19 -5.96 5.13
CA VAL A 114 18.52 -4.95 4.11
C VAL A 114 17.29 -4.39 3.38
N LEU A 115 16.14 -5.04 3.50
CA LEU A 115 14.87 -4.64 2.88
C LEU A 115 13.83 -4.15 3.90
N SER A 116 14.15 -4.06 5.19
CA SER A 116 13.22 -3.59 6.22
C SER A 116 12.80 -2.14 5.98
N GLU A 117 13.76 -1.25 5.69
CA GLU A 117 13.49 0.15 5.36
C GLU A 117 12.65 0.28 4.09
N ALA A 118 12.93 -0.54 3.07
CA ALA A 118 12.16 -0.60 1.83
C ALA A 118 10.70 -1.00 2.08
N ARG A 119 10.45 -2.01 2.94
CA ARG A 119 9.11 -2.41 3.38
C ARG A 119 8.40 -1.27 4.14
N GLY A 120 9.10 -0.62 5.06
CA GLY A 120 8.57 0.49 5.85
C GLY A 120 8.13 1.66 4.96
N LEU A 121 8.99 2.09 4.04
CA LEU A 121 8.70 3.18 3.11
C LEU A 121 7.58 2.81 2.14
N ALA A 122 7.59 1.58 1.61
CA ALA A 122 6.52 1.08 0.75
C ALA A 122 5.15 1.17 1.44
N TYR A 123 5.07 0.86 2.73
CA TYR A 123 3.78 0.86 3.43
C TYR A 123 3.36 2.26 3.83
N ALA A 124 4.30 3.10 4.23
CA ALA A 124 4.02 4.51 4.50
C ALA A 124 3.45 5.22 3.25
N GLU A 125 4.09 5.07 2.09
CA GLU A 125 3.60 5.64 0.84
C GLU A 125 2.25 5.05 0.40
N SER A 126 2.04 3.75 0.64
CA SER A 126 0.77 3.10 0.32
C SER A 126 -0.36 3.67 1.17
N LEU A 127 -0.12 3.82 2.47
CA LEU A 127 -1.07 4.37 3.41
C LEU A 127 -1.28 5.87 3.21
N ALA A 128 -0.27 6.61 2.76
CA ALA A 128 -0.41 8.02 2.38
C ALA A 128 -1.33 8.18 1.16
N ALA A 129 -1.23 7.30 0.17
CA ALA A 129 -2.16 7.24 -0.96
C ALA A 129 -3.58 6.86 -0.51
N TYR A 130 -3.70 5.80 0.29
CA TYR A 130 -4.99 5.37 0.85
C TYR A 130 -5.68 6.47 1.66
N ARG A 131 -4.93 7.15 2.53
CA ARG A 131 -5.43 8.25 3.36
C ARG A 131 -5.96 9.42 2.52
N ARG A 132 -5.35 9.71 1.37
CA ARG A 132 -5.86 10.76 0.46
C ARG A 132 -7.25 10.40 -0.03
N ASP A 133 -7.41 9.21 -0.58
CA ASP A 133 -8.70 8.71 -1.07
C ASP A 133 -9.73 8.58 0.07
N PHE A 134 -9.33 8.09 1.25
CA PHE A 134 -10.21 8.04 2.41
C PHE A 134 -10.65 9.44 2.85
N SER A 135 -9.74 10.43 2.87
CA SER A 135 -10.11 11.81 3.20
C SER A 135 -11.13 12.37 2.21
N THR A 136 -10.92 12.11 0.91
CA THR A 136 -11.85 12.47 -0.16
C THR A 136 -13.21 11.79 0.01
N TRP A 137 -13.23 10.49 0.33
CA TRP A 137 -14.48 9.77 0.59
C TRP A 137 -15.26 10.32 1.81
N LEU A 138 -14.55 10.75 2.86
CA LEU A 138 -15.14 11.39 4.05
C LEU A 138 -15.71 12.79 3.78
N GLU A 139 -15.45 13.41 2.62
CA GLU A 139 -16.12 14.65 2.22
C GLU A 139 -17.60 14.40 1.94
N ASP A 140 -17.91 13.29 1.27
CA ASP A 140 -19.27 12.84 0.98
C ASP A 140 -19.90 12.05 2.14
N HIS A 141 -19.08 11.52 3.06
CA HIS A 141 -19.50 10.76 4.24
C HIS A 141 -18.95 11.39 5.53
N PRO A 142 -19.51 12.51 6.01
CA PRO A 142 -18.93 13.26 7.12
C PRO A 142 -18.96 12.49 8.45
N ASP A 143 -17.78 12.14 8.94
CA ASP A 143 -17.59 11.53 10.26
C ASP A 143 -16.43 12.21 11.00
N PRO A 144 -16.70 13.01 12.06
CA PRO A 144 -15.67 13.69 12.84
C PRO A 144 -14.67 12.76 13.53
N GLU A 145 -15.14 11.61 14.01
CA GLU A 145 -14.33 10.65 14.76
C GLU A 145 -13.38 9.89 13.83
N ALA A 146 -13.88 9.50 12.65
CA ALA A 146 -13.05 8.93 11.59
C ALA A 146 -12.00 9.94 11.09
N ARG A 147 -12.40 11.19 10.82
CA ARG A 147 -11.47 12.26 10.38
C ARG A 147 -10.36 12.51 11.38
N LYS A 148 -10.68 12.56 12.68
CA LYS A 148 -9.69 12.74 13.74
C LYS A 148 -8.71 11.57 13.80
N THR A 149 -9.20 10.33 13.77
CA THR A 149 -8.33 9.15 13.80
C THR A 149 -7.49 9.01 12.53
N LEU A 150 -8.04 9.37 11.36
CA LEU A 150 -7.31 9.42 10.09
C LEU A 150 -6.20 10.48 10.10
N ALA A 151 -6.41 11.60 10.80
CA ALA A 151 -5.37 12.62 10.99
C ALA A 151 -4.20 12.08 11.82
N THR A 152 -4.48 11.42 12.96
CA THR A 152 -3.45 10.77 13.79
C THR A 152 -2.71 9.68 13.04
N LEU A 153 -3.41 8.80 12.30
CA LEU A 153 -2.76 7.84 11.41
C LEU A 153 -1.80 8.52 10.42
N GLY A 154 -2.21 9.67 9.87
CA GLY A 154 -1.38 10.49 9.01
C GLY A 154 -0.11 11.05 9.66
N GLU A 155 -0.10 11.30 10.97
CA GLU A 155 1.08 11.74 11.71
C GLU A 155 2.12 10.61 11.82
N HIS A 156 1.68 9.39 12.13
CA HIS A 156 2.57 8.23 12.16
C HIS A 156 3.12 7.89 10.77
N ILE A 157 2.28 7.94 9.72
CA ILE A 157 2.73 7.74 8.34
C ILE A 157 3.85 8.73 7.98
N LYS A 158 3.65 10.02 8.26
CA LYS A 158 4.68 11.05 8.03
C LYS A 158 5.96 10.81 8.83
N ARG A 159 5.86 10.25 10.04
CA ARG A 159 7.04 9.87 10.82
C ARG A 159 7.83 8.77 10.11
N VAL A 160 7.15 7.72 9.63
CA VAL A 160 7.81 6.64 8.88
C VAL A 160 8.45 7.18 7.60
N GLU A 161 7.75 8.05 6.85
CA GLU A 161 8.33 8.73 5.67
C GLU A 161 9.57 9.56 6.05
N ALA A 162 9.53 10.31 7.15
CA ALA A 162 10.66 11.11 7.61
C ALA A 162 11.87 10.26 8.02
N LEU A 163 11.62 9.06 8.55
CA LEU A 163 12.64 8.05 8.86
C LEU A 163 13.05 7.22 7.64
N GLN A 164 12.54 7.53 6.45
CA GLN A 164 12.82 6.79 5.21
C GLN A 164 12.46 5.29 5.32
N GLY A 165 11.46 4.97 6.14
CA GLY A 165 11.06 3.58 6.40
C GLY A 165 11.83 2.88 7.51
N ASP A 166 12.80 3.54 8.16
CA ASP A 166 13.56 2.98 9.30
C ASP A 166 12.70 2.91 10.58
N VAL A 167 11.79 1.95 10.58
CA VAL A 167 10.94 1.56 11.70
C VAL A 167 10.83 0.03 11.73
N PRO A 168 10.51 -0.58 12.88
CA PRO A 168 10.24 -2.02 12.94
C PRO A 168 9.18 -2.44 11.90
N VAL A 169 9.35 -3.58 11.24
CA VAL A 169 8.40 -4.05 10.23
C VAL A 169 7.00 -4.24 10.83
N GLU A 170 6.94 -4.70 12.09
CA GLU A 170 5.71 -4.88 12.87
C GLU A 170 4.97 -3.56 13.14
N GLU A 171 5.68 -2.44 13.18
CA GLU A 171 5.09 -1.11 13.30
C GLU A 171 4.36 -0.74 12.01
N SER A 172 5.01 -0.92 10.85
CA SER A 172 4.39 -0.70 9.53
C SER A 172 3.15 -1.59 9.33
N GLU A 173 3.21 -2.85 9.76
CA GLU A 173 2.06 -3.76 9.81
C GLU A 173 0.92 -3.25 10.70
N THR A 174 1.27 -2.67 11.84
CA THR A 174 0.28 -2.10 12.76
C THR A 174 -0.46 -0.94 12.11
N LEU A 175 0.24 -0.08 11.36
CA LEU A 175 -0.39 1.02 10.62
C LEU A 175 -1.35 0.52 9.53
N VAL A 176 -1.00 -0.56 8.81
CA VAL A 176 -1.90 -1.19 7.84
C VAL A 176 -3.16 -1.73 8.50
N ARG A 177 -3.02 -2.45 9.63
CA ARG A 177 -4.18 -2.94 10.39
C ARG A 177 -5.06 -1.81 10.88
N THR A 178 -4.48 -0.76 11.46
CA THR A 178 -5.20 0.42 11.91
C THR A 178 -5.98 1.08 10.78
N ALA A 179 -5.40 1.20 9.58
CA ALA A 179 -6.07 1.77 8.42
C ALA A 179 -7.29 0.95 7.98
N ARG A 180 -7.18 -0.39 7.99
CA ARG A 180 -8.28 -1.32 7.68
C ARG A 180 -9.37 -1.28 8.76
N GLU A 181 -9.00 -1.27 10.03
CA GLU A 181 -9.93 -1.13 11.17
C GLU A 181 -10.71 0.20 11.09
N LEU A 182 -10.03 1.30 10.78
CA LEU A 182 -10.67 2.60 10.58
C LEU A 182 -11.60 2.63 9.38
N ALA A 183 -11.24 1.94 8.29
CA ALA A 183 -12.10 1.79 7.11
C ALA A 183 -13.37 0.99 7.43
N ALA A 184 -13.25 -0.10 8.18
CA ALA A 184 -14.37 -0.90 8.64
C ALA A 184 -15.31 -0.08 9.54
N TYR A 185 -14.77 0.71 10.47
CA TYR A 185 -15.57 1.66 11.25
C TYR A 185 -16.35 2.62 10.34
N ALA A 186 -15.66 3.28 9.41
CA ALA A 186 -16.28 4.31 8.58
C ALA A 186 -17.36 3.76 7.63
N ARG A 187 -17.21 2.52 7.15
CA ARG A 187 -18.19 1.87 6.26
C ARG A 187 -19.36 1.25 7.02
N ASP A 188 -19.07 0.55 8.12
CA ASP A 188 -20.01 -0.37 8.75
C ASP A 188 -20.48 0.12 10.14
N GLY A 189 -19.92 1.22 10.65
CA GLY A 189 -20.23 1.77 11.98
C GLY A 189 -19.68 0.95 13.14
N ASP A 190 -18.64 0.13 12.91
CA ASP A 190 -18.04 -0.72 13.95
C ASP A 190 -17.22 0.09 14.97
N GLU A 191 -17.88 0.52 16.04
CA GLU A 191 -17.26 1.26 17.16
C GLU A 191 -16.11 0.50 17.84
N SER A 192 -16.13 -0.84 17.80
CA SER A 192 -15.05 -1.67 18.36
C SER A 192 -13.79 -1.60 17.51
N ALA A 193 -13.95 -1.50 16.18
CA ALA A 193 -12.86 -1.28 15.25
C ALA A 193 -12.24 0.12 15.44
N LEU A 194 -13.06 1.16 15.64
CA LEU A 194 -12.55 2.50 15.95
C LEU A 194 -11.74 2.54 17.25
N THR A 195 -12.26 1.90 18.30
CA THR A 195 -11.58 1.83 19.60
C THR A 195 -10.24 1.12 19.47
N THR A 196 -10.19 0.01 18.72
CA THR A 196 -8.97 -0.75 18.47
C THR A 196 -7.95 0.06 17.67
N ALA A 197 -8.39 0.74 16.60
CA ALA A 197 -7.54 1.60 15.78
C ALA A 197 -6.87 2.71 16.63
N ARG A 198 -7.65 3.36 17.51
CA ARG A 198 -7.16 4.40 18.43
C ARG A 198 -6.18 3.87 19.46
N ASP A 199 -6.48 2.73 20.06
CA ASP A 199 -5.61 2.05 21.01
C ASP A 199 -4.26 1.67 20.38
N ARG A 200 -4.27 1.11 19.16
CA ARG A 200 -3.05 0.85 18.38
C ARG A 200 -2.22 2.11 18.16
N LEU A 201 -2.83 3.18 17.66
CA LEU A 201 -2.13 4.45 17.41
C LEU A 201 -1.53 5.02 18.70
N SER A 202 -2.25 4.97 19.81
CA SER A 202 -1.77 5.47 21.11
C SER A 202 -0.56 4.72 21.68
N ARG A 203 -0.33 3.49 21.22
CA ARG A 203 0.80 2.65 21.64
C ARG A 203 2.00 2.76 20.72
N LEU A 204 1.84 3.38 19.55
CA LEU A 204 2.95 3.68 18.65
C LEU A 204 3.67 4.93 19.17
N ALA A 205 5.00 4.84 19.24
CA ALA A 205 5.86 5.93 19.69
C ALA A 205 5.94 7.08 18.68
#